data_AF-A0A2S6U0K1-F1
#
_entry.id   AF-A0A2S6U0K1-F1
#
_cell.length_a   1.000
_cell.length_b   1.000
_cell.length_c   1.000
_cell.angle_alpha   90.00
_cell.angle_beta   90.00
_cell.angle_gamma   90.00
#
_symmetry.space_group_name_H-M   'P 1'
#
loop_
_entity.id
_entity.type
_entity.pdbx_description
1 polymer ?
#
loop_
_entity_poly.entity_id
_entity_poly.type
_entity_poly.pdbx_seq_one_letter_code
_entity_poly.pdbx_strand_id
1 'polypeptide(L)'
;MKKLLWHIDRAAFRFENPDDYDTWKTEKKVFFEFSPSQSDDAGNELFANPEKQETHFEVTEENGEVSITLEDEGPVITAWVLVEAAITENFNEEFLEEWSSDMGGWASSTIDLGEYEAVIAEDDGGDWRIYPED
;
A
#
# COMPACT_ATOMS: atom_id res chain seq x y z
N MET A 1 1.51 -15.58 11.97
CA MET A 1 1.11 -14.35 11.26
C MET A 1 1.69 -13.18 12.03
N LYS A 2 2.21 -12.18 11.34
CA LYS A 2 2.69 -10.92 11.93
C LYS A 2 1.90 -9.78 11.31
N LYS A 3 1.59 -8.78 12.13
CA LYS A 3 1.00 -7.52 11.67
C LYS A 3 2.11 -6.57 11.26
N LEU A 4 2.01 -6.07 10.03
CA LEU A 4 2.88 -5.06 9.44
C LEU A 4 2.05 -3.83 9.14
N LEU A 5 2.69 -2.67 9.19
CA LEU A 5 2.09 -1.39 8.87
C LEU A 5 2.79 -0.84 7.64
N TRP A 6 2.04 -0.66 6.57
CA TRP A 6 2.46 0.10 5.40
C TRP A 6 1.94 1.53 5.50
N HIS A 7 2.75 2.50 5.12
CA HIS A 7 2.37 3.91 5.18
C HIS A 7 2.87 4.67 3.96
N ILE A 8 1.99 5.47 3.36
CA ILE A 8 2.35 6.45 2.34
C ILE A 8 1.95 7.84 2.79
N ASP A 9 2.90 8.76 2.80
CA ASP A 9 2.67 10.16 3.18
C ASP A 9 1.82 10.88 2.12
N ARG A 10 2.11 10.63 0.84
CA ARG A 10 1.47 11.31 -0.29
C ARG A 10 1.46 10.44 -1.55
N ALA A 11 0.26 10.22 -2.07
CA ALA A 11 0.02 9.80 -3.45
C ALA A 11 -0.96 10.78 -4.10
N ALA A 12 -0.50 11.52 -5.10
CA ALA A 12 -1.36 12.40 -5.89
C ALA A 12 -1.87 11.63 -7.12
N PHE A 13 -3.19 11.53 -7.27
CA PHE A 13 -3.81 10.88 -8.41
C PHE A 13 -4.25 11.89 -9.45
N ARG A 14 -4.23 11.48 -10.72
CA ARG A 14 -4.85 12.18 -11.82
C ARG A 14 -5.81 11.26 -12.53
N PHE A 15 -7.04 11.71 -12.72
CA PHE A 15 -8.03 11.00 -13.51
C PHE A 15 -7.85 11.32 -14.99
N GLU A 16 -7.87 10.30 -15.85
CA GLU A 16 -7.89 10.50 -17.30
C GLU A 16 -9.25 11.01 -17.77
N ASN A 17 -10.32 10.60 -17.08
CA ASN A 17 -11.69 11.05 -17.29
C ASN A 17 -12.21 11.92 -16.13
N PRO A 18 -12.57 13.20 -16.36
CA PRO A 18 -13.14 14.06 -15.32
C PRO A 18 -14.45 13.53 -14.69
N ASP A 19 -15.27 12.82 -15.47
CA ASP A 19 -16.55 12.27 -14.97
C ASP A 19 -16.33 11.14 -13.94
N ASP A 20 -15.22 10.40 -14.08
CA ASP A 20 -14.80 9.38 -13.13
C ASP A 20 -14.42 10.01 -11.79
N TYR A 21 -13.76 11.17 -11.81
CA TYR A 21 -13.42 11.89 -10.57
C TYR A 21 -14.68 12.36 -9.84
N ASP A 22 -15.65 12.90 -10.57
CA ASP A 22 -16.95 13.31 -10.01
C ASP A 22 -17.71 12.13 -9.38
N THR A 23 -17.66 10.97 -10.02
CA THR A 23 -18.28 9.74 -9.51
C THR A 23 -17.54 9.21 -8.29
N TRP A 24 -16.21 9.10 -8.37
CA TRP A 24 -15.37 8.64 -7.27
C TRP A 24 -15.55 9.50 -6.02
N LYS A 25 -15.70 10.83 -6.16
CA LYS A 25 -15.95 11.74 -5.03
C LYS A 25 -17.20 11.39 -4.21
N THR A 26 -18.13 10.60 -4.73
CA THR A 26 -19.32 10.16 -3.98
C THR A 26 -19.01 9.08 -2.96
N GLU A 27 -18.11 8.15 -3.27
CA GLU A 27 -17.75 7.01 -2.41
C GLU A 27 -16.38 7.18 -1.74
N LYS A 28 -15.42 7.79 -2.45
CA LYS A 28 -14.03 8.04 -2.04
C LYS A 28 -13.29 6.79 -1.55
N LYS A 29 -13.55 5.66 -2.20
CA LYS A 29 -12.88 4.39 -1.87
C LYS A 29 -11.43 4.43 -2.33
N VAL A 30 -10.58 3.86 -1.49
CA VAL A 30 -9.16 3.65 -1.76
C VAL A 30 -8.88 2.19 -1.48
N PHE A 31 -8.19 1.55 -2.40
CA PHE A 31 -7.80 0.16 -2.30
C PHE A 31 -6.29 0.09 -2.10
N PHE A 32 -5.85 -0.96 -1.43
CA PHE A 32 -4.45 -1.26 -1.23
C PHE A 32 -4.12 -2.57 -1.91
N GLU A 33 -3.01 -2.59 -2.64
CA GLU A 33 -2.41 -3.79 -3.20
C GLU A 33 -1.07 -4.05 -2.50
N PHE A 34 -0.86 -5.31 -2.10
CA PHE A 34 0.43 -5.81 -1.65
C PHE A 34 0.78 -7.07 -2.42
N SER A 35 1.90 -7.00 -3.12
CA SER A 35 2.38 -8.04 -4.02
C SER A 35 3.89 -8.23 -3.82
N PRO A 36 4.34 -8.91 -2.74
CA PRO A 36 5.76 -9.11 -2.45
C PRO A 36 6.55 -9.69 -3.60
N SER A 37 5.93 -10.57 -4.39
CA SER A 37 6.51 -11.21 -5.57
C SER A 37 7.01 -10.22 -6.64
N GLN A 38 6.55 -8.96 -6.61
CA GLN A 38 7.00 -7.88 -7.49
C GLN A 38 8.26 -7.16 -7.00
N SER A 39 8.71 -7.42 -5.78
CA SER A 39 10.02 -6.96 -5.28
C SER A 39 11.17 -7.79 -5.87
N ASP A 40 12.40 -7.27 -5.82
CA ASP A 40 13.56 -7.87 -6.49
C ASP A 40 13.92 -9.26 -5.93
N ASP A 41 13.73 -9.46 -4.62
CA ASP A 41 14.01 -10.73 -3.92
C ASP A 41 12.74 -11.44 -3.42
N ALA A 42 11.56 -10.92 -3.77
CA ALA A 42 10.24 -11.33 -3.29
C ALA A 42 10.03 -11.28 -1.76
N GLY A 43 10.98 -10.77 -0.98
CA GLY A 43 10.97 -10.85 0.48
C GLY A 43 11.08 -12.27 1.00
N ASN A 44 11.83 -13.15 0.31
CA ASN A 44 11.97 -14.57 0.66
C ASN A 44 12.54 -14.83 2.07
N GLU A 45 13.35 -13.91 2.59
CA GLU A 45 13.87 -13.98 3.97
C GLU A 45 12.83 -13.52 5.00
N LEU A 46 11.80 -12.77 4.59
CA LEU A 46 10.77 -12.20 5.47
C LEU A 46 9.48 -13.01 5.48
N PHE A 47 9.00 -13.42 4.30
CA PHE A 47 7.69 -14.03 4.12
C PHE A 47 7.80 -15.53 3.85
N ALA A 48 7.01 -16.33 4.55
CA ALA A 48 7.02 -17.79 4.43
C ALA A 48 6.58 -18.27 3.03
N ASN A 49 5.76 -17.48 2.33
CA ASN A 49 5.37 -17.73 0.95
C ASN A 49 4.93 -16.42 0.28
N PRO A 50 5.84 -15.67 -0.37
CA PRO A 50 5.56 -14.36 -0.98
C PRO A 50 4.37 -14.35 -1.95
N GLU A 51 4.26 -15.34 -2.85
CA GLU A 51 3.17 -15.43 -3.83
C GLU A 51 1.80 -15.62 -3.18
N LYS A 52 1.75 -16.23 -1.98
CA LYS A 52 0.51 -16.41 -1.23
C LYS A 52 0.17 -15.22 -0.32
N GLN A 53 1.04 -14.21 -0.23
CA GLN A 53 0.76 -12.97 0.50
C GLN A 53 0.13 -11.90 -0.39
N GLU A 54 0.00 -12.14 -1.70
CA GLU A 54 -0.64 -11.21 -2.62
C GLU A 54 -2.07 -10.90 -2.14
N THR A 55 -2.35 -9.61 -1.93
CA THR A 55 -3.65 -9.16 -1.42
C THR A 55 -4.05 -7.84 -2.03
N HIS A 56 -5.36 -7.70 -2.25
CA HIS A 56 -6.01 -6.49 -2.74
C HIS A 56 -7.32 -6.31 -1.98
N PHE A 57 -7.47 -5.15 -1.32
CA PHE A 57 -8.66 -4.89 -0.51
C PHE A 57 -8.94 -3.38 -0.35
N GLU A 58 -10.20 -3.05 -0.04
CA GLU A 58 -10.60 -1.68 0.32
C GLU A 58 -10.02 -1.31 1.69
N VAL A 59 -9.38 -0.15 1.78
CA VAL A 59 -8.88 0.38 3.05
C VAL A 59 -10.06 0.95 3.83
N THR A 60 -10.32 0.35 4.98
CA THR A 60 -11.42 0.68 5.90
C THR A 60 -10.87 0.84 7.32
N GLU A 61 -11.69 1.32 8.25
CA GLU A 61 -11.28 1.49 9.67
C GLU A 61 -10.82 0.18 10.34
N GLU A 62 -11.17 -0.99 9.80
CA GLU A 62 -10.74 -2.28 10.35
C GLU A 62 -9.29 -2.64 9.98
N ASN A 63 -8.79 -2.12 8.86
CA ASN A 63 -7.50 -2.50 8.29
C ASN A 63 -6.60 -1.30 7.97
N GLY A 64 -7.00 -0.08 8.35
CA GLY A 64 -6.19 1.10 8.08
C GLY A 64 -6.91 2.42 8.33
N GLU A 65 -6.25 3.48 7.88
CA GLU A 65 -6.76 4.85 7.88
C GLU A 65 -6.35 5.53 6.58
N VAL A 66 -7.26 6.31 6.01
CA VAL A 66 -7.01 7.08 4.78
C VAL A 66 -7.41 8.53 5.02
N SER A 67 -6.51 9.45 4.69
CA SER A 67 -6.79 10.89 4.63
C SER A 67 -6.80 11.32 3.17
N ILE A 68 -7.88 12.00 2.75
CA ILE A 68 -8.11 12.40 1.36
C ILE A 68 -8.24 13.92 1.29
N THR A 69 -7.34 14.55 0.53
CA THR A 69 -7.44 15.95 0.14
C THR A 69 -7.89 16.04 -1.30
N LEU A 70 -8.98 16.76 -1.56
CA LEU A 70 -9.48 16.95 -2.93
C LEU A 70 -8.79 18.17 -3.56
N GLU A 71 -8.13 17.97 -4.70
CA GLU A 71 -7.51 19.03 -5.50
C GLU A 71 -8.11 19.06 -6.92
N ASP A 72 -7.79 20.09 -7.70
CA ASP A 72 -8.37 20.29 -9.03
C ASP A 72 -7.97 19.19 -10.03
N GLU A 73 -6.74 18.68 -9.92
CA GLU A 73 -6.19 17.65 -10.82
C GLU A 73 -6.52 16.22 -10.36
N GLY A 74 -7.03 16.06 -9.14
CA GLY A 74 -7.40 14.79 -8.53
C GLY A 74 -7.15 14.79 -7.01
N PRO A 75 -7.38 13.66 -6.32
CA PRO A 75 -7.16 13.57 -4.89
C PRO A 75 -5.68 13.35 -4.56
N VAL A 76 -5.27 13.90 -3.42
CA VAL A 76 -4.04 13.54 -2.72
C VAL A 76 -4.40 12.65 -1.55
N ILE A 77 -3.77 11.49 -1.45
CA ILE A 77 -4.05 10.47 -0.45
C ILE A 77 -2.83 10.24 0.43
N THR A 78 -3.08 10.20 1.74
CA THR A 78 -2.19 9.64 2.77
C THR A 78 -2.88 8.39 3.30
N ALA A 79 -2.16 7.28 3.45
CA ALA A 79 -2.75 6.04 3.94
C ALA A 79 -1.84 5.31 4.92
N TRP A 80 -2.45 4.70 5.93
CA TRP A 80 -1.85 3.75 6.84
C TRP A 80 -2.60 2.44 6.70
N VAL A 81 -1.92 1.35 6.35
CA VAL A 81 -2.56 0.07 6.05
C VAL A 81 -1.94 -1.04 6.88
N LEU A 82 -2.79 -1.78 7.58
CA LEU A 82 -2.45 -2.95 8.37
C LEU A 82 -2.48 -4.19 7.48
N VAL A 83 -1.38 -4.92 7.45
CA VAL A 83 -1.22 -6.13 6.65
C VAL A 83 -0.87 -7.30 7.55
N GLU A 84 -1.63 -8.39 7.46
CA GLU A 84 -1.32 -9.64 8.14
C GLU A 84 -0.55 -10.57 7.21
N ALA A 85 0.74 -10.78 7.50
CA ALA A 85 1.61 -11.60 6.69
C ALA A 85 2.07 -12.87 7.43
N ALA A 86 2.24 -13.98 6.70
CA ALA A 86 2.93 -15.15 7.23
C ALA A 86 4.44 -14.94 7.07
N ILE A 87 5.14 -14.83 8.20
CA ILE A 87 6.58 -14.54 8.26
C ILE A 87 7.43 -15.81 8.42
N THR A 88 8.70 -15.72 8.06
CA THR A 88 9.73 -16.74 8.33
C THR A 88 10.21 -16.68 9.79
N GLU A 89 11.07 -17.62 10.19
CA GLU A 89 11.78 -17.55 11.48
C GLU A 89 12.89 -16.49 11.53
N ASN A 90 13.34 -16.01 10.36
CA ASN A 90 14.39 -15.01 10.22
C ASN A 90 13.86 -13.57 10.29
N PHE A 91 12.53 -13.39 10.24
CA PHE A 91 11.89 -12.09 10.22
C PHE A 91 12.32 -11.21 11.41
N ASN A 92 12.82 -10.02 11.09
CA ASN A 92 13.17 -8.98 12.04
C ASN A 92 13.09 -7.60 11.39
N GLU A 93 13.27 -6.54 12.18
CA GLU A 93 13.15 -5.15 11.75
C GLU A 93 14.23 -4.77 10.72
N GLU A 94 15.48 -5.17 10.94
CA GLU A 94 16.60 -4.89 10.02
C GLU A 94 16.36 -5.47 8.62
N PHE A 95 15.86 -6.72 8.55
CA PHE A 95 15.52 -7.33 7.27
C PHE A 95 14.28 -6.69 6.62
N LEU A 96 13.31 -6.22 7.41
CA LEU A 96 12.16 -5.52 6.86
C LEU A 96 12.57 -4.18 6.23
N GLU A 97 13.45 -3.44 6.91
CA GLU A 97 14.00 -2.17 6.44
C GLU A 97 14.88 -2.35 5.19
N GLU A 98 15.76 -3.35 5.18
CA GLU A 98 16.60 -3.69 4.01
C GLU A 98 15.72 -4.08 2.82
N TRP A 99 14.75 -4.97 3.04
CA TRP A 99 13.85 -5.39 1.99
C TRP A 99 13.02 -4.23 1.42
N SER A 100 12.45 -3.39 2.30
CA SER A 100 11.63 -2.25 1.87
C SER A 100 12.44 -1.24 1.07
N SER A 101 13.65 -0.92 1.53
CA SER A 101 14.46 0.17 0.97
C SER A 101 15.30 -0.26 -0.23
N ASP A 102 15.95 -1.42 -0.12
CA ASP A 102 17.01 -1.84 -1.05
C ASP A 102 16.59 -2.97 -1.99
N MET A 103 15.60 -3.79 -1.62
CA MET A 103 15.15 -4.93 -2.44
C MET A 103 13.81 -4.68 -3.15
N GLY A 104 13.39 -3.43 -3.26
CA GLY A 104 12.16 -3.06 -3.97
C GLY A 104 10.86 -3.37 -3.22
N GLY A 105 10.92 -3.62 -1.90
CA GLY A 105 9.73 -3.81 -1.09
C GLY A 105 8.81 -2.58 -1.04
N TRP A 106 9.34 -1.36 -1.19
CA TRP A 106 8.54 -0.15 -1.35
C TRP A 106 7.64 -0.19 -2.60
N ALA A 107 8.15 -0.77 -3.71
CA ALA A 107 7.43 -0.90 -4.98
C ALA A 107 6.49 -2.11 -5.02
N SER A 108 6.60 -3.01 -4.04
CA SER A 108 5.73 -4.19 -3.91
C SER A 108 4.34 -3.85 -3.36
N SER A 109 4.07 -2.58 -3.11
CA SER A 109 2.82 -2.11 -2.51
C SER A 109 2.40 -0.79 -3.11
N THR A 110 1.11 -0.62 -3.29
CA THR A 110 0.57 0.64 -3.79
C THR A 110 -0.89 0.79 -3.37
N ILE A 111 -1.46 1.95 -3.67
CA ILE A 111 -2.88 2.21 -3.53
C ILE A 111 -3.48 2.53 -4.90
N ASP A 112 -4.75 2.18 -5.07
CA ASP A 112 -5.53 2.49 -6.27
C ASP A 112 -6.92 3.01 -5.90
N LEU A 113 -7.61 3.59 -6.88
CA LEU A 113 -8.93 4.19 -6.68
C LEU A 113 -10.08 3.25 -7.09
N GLY A 114 -9.79 1.97 -7.36
CA GLY A 114 -10.74 0.97 -7.81
C GLY A 114 -10.87 0.90 -9.32
N GLU A 115 -12.09 0.88 -9.82
CA GLU A 115 -12.38 0.69 -11.26
C GLU A 115 -12.20 1.94 -12.13
N TYR A 116 -11.85 3.09 -11.53
CA TYR A 116 -11.73 4.35 -12.25
C TYR A 116 -10.39 4.47 -12.97
N GLU A 117 -10.39 5.15 -14.12
CA GLU A 117 -9.17 5.43 -14.89
C GLU A 117 -8.36 6.56 -14.24
N ALA A 118 -7.71 6.24 -13.11
CA ALA A 118 -6.84 7.13 -12.36
C ALA A 118 -5.42 6.57 -12.29
N VAL A 119 -4.44 7.45 -12.44
CA VAL A 119 -3.01 7.11 -12.33
C VAL A 119 -2.36 7.92 -11.22
N ILE A 120 -1.37 7.34 -10.55
CA ILE A 120 -0.53 8.07 -9.60
C ILE A 120 0.38 9.00 -10.41
N ALA A 121 0.26 10.30 -10.19
CA ALA A 121 1.06 11.36 -10.80
C ALA A 121 2.29 11.72 -9.95
N GLU A 122 2.16 11.66 -8.63
CA GLU A 122 3.25 11.84 -7.66
C GLU A 122 3.12 10.77 -6.56
N ASP A 123 4.23 10.14 -6.20
CA ASP A 123 4.32 9.08 -5.19
C ASP A 123 5.57 9.33 -4.34
N ASP A 124 5.38 9.52 -3.04
CA ASP A 124 6.49 9.71 -2.08
C ASP A 124 7.13 8.38 -1.64
N GLY A 125 6.62 7.24 -2.11
CA GLY A 125 7.08 5.92 -1.73
C GLY A 125 6.48 5.46 -0.40
N GLY A 126 6.11 4.18 -0.33
CA GLY A 126 5.55 3.59 0.87
C GLY A 126 6.61 3.03 1.82
N ASP A 127 6.45 3.29 3.12
CA ASP A 127 7.28 2.78 4.20
C ASP A 127 6.65 1.56 4.87
N TRP A 128 7.49 0.62 5.31
CA TRP A 128 7.09 -0.55 6.09
C TRP A 128 7.57 -0.47 7.54
N ARG A 129 6.71 -0.90 8.47
CA ARG A 129 7.02 -0.98 9.90
C ARG A 129 6.42 -2.24 10.51
N ILE A 130 7.02 -2.72 11.59
CA ILE A 130 6.42 -3.77 12.41
C ILE A 130 5.30 -3.13 13.24
N TYR A 131 4.09 -3.67 13.14
CA TYR A 131 3.01 -3.22 14.01
C TYR A 131 3.29 -3.73 15.45
N PRO A 132 3.33 -2.83 16.45
CA PRO A 132 3.57 -3.25 17.83
C PRO A 132 2.42 -4.14 18.30
N GLU A 133 2.76 -5.29 18.88
CA GLU A 133 1.79 -6.15 19.56
C GLU A 133 1.66 -5.65 21.00
N ASP A 134 0.43 -5.35 21.44
CA ASP A 134 0.09 -5.05 22.84
C ASP A 134 0.28 -6.27 23.76
#